data_AF-A0A9N7UUB7-F1
#
_entry.id   AF-A0A9N7UUB7-F1
#
_cell.length_a   1.000
_cell.length_b   1.000
_cell.length_c   1.000
_cell.angle_alpha   90.00
_cell.angle_beta   90.00
_cell.angle_gamma   90.00
#
_symmetry.space_group_name_H-M   'P 1'
#
loop_
_entity.id
_entity.type
_entity.pdbx_description
1 polymer ?
#
loop_
_entity_poly.entity_id
_entity_poly.type
_entity_poly.pdbx_seq_one_letter_code
_entity_poly.pdbx_strand_id
1 'polypeptide(L)'
;VKSSFIYPNDHTRLTQMESEKSCFYHAHILENTENMKLDSPDLQEQDINQNLMGEKSAHDYETEYETFAEKFREVLRSLPVHEDDTKPNPQKTQIVSEERRIVKRSLKLLQVKNNVNQHWSQTFQINHLDYRAHNSDAMEMNCNIAGSLLINSNEVLPVVKNFMDKLNKEPNGRFTLVQVVNVVKRVDPAKGIRYLLELRLKDMKGQMLRLSQYVYATSNQPELVLCNPVAFSWNPLATVHIIVPVKNQARWVHKLITEMEKVFRESGDTNFNLIVTDYDSTDMDVEKALKKSSLHRYQYLKLSGNFQRSAGLQAGIDLIKDPHSIVFLCDLHLQFPTSIIDSIRKHSVEGHMAFAPIVLRLDCGSSPLEARGFWEVQGFGLLGIYKSDLDAVGGMNTREYTDRWGGEDWELLDRIIKSKLEVDRIYLRNFFHFFHSKRGMWNEQL
;
A
#
# COMPACT_ATOMS: atom_id res chain seq x y z
N VAL A 1 1.95 -13.17 -14.71
CA VAL A 1 1.18 -11.90 -14.83
C VAL A 1 0.62 -11.61 -13.45
N LYS A 2 0.93 -10.46 -12.85
CA LYS A 2 0.22 -9.98 -11.66
C LYS A 2 -0.90 -9.08 -12.19
N SER A 3 -2.16 -9.40 -11.93
CA SER A 3 -3.30 -8.62 -12.40
C SER A 3 -4.25 -8.40 -11.25
N SER A 4 -4.57 -7.15 -10.92
CA SER A 4 -5.47 -6.78 -9.83
C SER A 4 -6.77 -6.20 -10.38
N PHE A 5 -7.90 -6.76 -9.97
CA PHE A 5 -9.24 -6.28 -10.28
C PHE A 5 -9.73 -5.36 -9.16
N ILE A 6 -10.23 -4.17 -9.51
CA ILE A 6 -10.95 -3.30 -8.57
C ILE A 6 -12.44 -3.57 -8.75
N TYR A 7 -13.09 -4.09 -7.70
CA TYR A 7 -14.53 -4.40 -7.72
C TYR A 7 -15.41 -3.15 -7.51
N PRO A 8 -16.58 -3.04 -8.19
CA PRO A 8 -17.38 -1.81 -8.29
C PRO A 8 -18.20 -1.40 -7.03
N ASN A 9 -17.73 -1.70 -5.82
CA ASN A 9 -18.34 -1.12 -4.61
C ASN A 9 -17.68 0.19 -4.17
N ASP A 10 -16.74 0.73 -4.94
CA ASP A 10 -16.44 2.15 -4.83
C ASP A 10 -17.64 2.92 -5.41
N HIS A 11 -18.22 3.83 -4.64
CA HIS A 11 -19.41 4.59 -5.05
C HIS A 11 -19.11 5.65 -6.13
N THR A 12 -17.99 5.54 -6.86
CA THR A 12 -17.56 6.53 -7.85
C THR A 12 -17.68 5.97 -9.26
N ARG A 13 -18.69 6.46 -9.99
CA ARG A 13 -18.88 6.19 -11.42
C ARG A 13 -17.68 6.75 -12.19
N LEU A 14 -17.30 6.12 -13.30
CA LEU A 14 -16.29 6.71 -14.19
C LEU A 14 -16.85 8.05 -14.67
N THR A 15 -16.18 9.17 -14.44
CA THR A 15 -16.73 10.51 -14.70
C THR A 15 -16.42 10.96 -16.11
N GLN A 16 -15.29 10.53 -16.68
CA GLN A 16 -14.85 10.93 -18.01
C GLN A 16 -14.55 9.74 -18.93
N MET A 17 -15.26 9.73 -20.06
CA MET A 17 -14.93 8.92 -21.24
C MET A 17 -15.36 9.66 -22.50
N GLU A 18 -14.64 9.41 -23.58
CA GLU A 18 -14.98 9.85 -24.94
C GLU A 18 -16.37 9.32 -25.34
N SER A 19 -17.19 10.19 -25.95
CA SER A 19 -18.54 9.87 -26.45
C SER A 19 -18.61 9.73 -27.96
N GLU A 20 -17.48 9.61 -28.66
CA GLU A 20 -17.45 9.71 -30.12
C GLU A 20 -16.74 8.55 -30.83
N LYS A 21 -17.12 8.35 -32.10
CA LYS A 21 -16.98 7.14 -32.91
C LYS A 21 -15.55 6.84 -33.40
N SER A 22 -14.50 7.31 -32.74
CA SER A 22 -13.11 7.10 -33.20
C SER A 22 -12.12 6.99 -32.05
N CYS A 23 -11.71 5.76 -31.71
CA CYS A 23 -10.61 5.51 -30.78
C CYS A 23 -9.26 5.95 -31.37
N PHE A 24 -8.56 6.91 -30.76
CA PHE A 24 -7.28 7.44 -31.26
C PHE A 24 -6.06 6.93 -30.49
N TYR A 25 -5.09 6.30 -31.16
CA TYR A 25 -3.92 5.63 -30.53
C TYR A 25 -2.52 6.07 -30.98
N HIS A 26 -2.39 6.93 -31.98
CA HIS A 26 -1.05 7.23 -32.50
C HIS A 26 -0.46 8.56 -32.02
N ALA A 27 -1.15 9.69 -32.25
CA ALA A 27 -0.65 11.02 -31.87
C ALA A 27 -0.43 11.16 -30.35
N HIS A 28 -1.35 10.62 -29.54
CA HIS A 28 -1.30 10.76 -28.09
C HIS A 28 -0.23 9.90 -27.39
N ILE A 29 0.18 8.77 -27.98
CA ILE A 29 1.14 7.86 -27.35
C ILE A 29 2.58 8.30 -27.61
N LEU A 30 2.89 8.89 -28.77
CA LEU A 30 4.21 9.46 -29.03
C LEU A 30 4.47 10.73 -28.21
N GLU A 31 3.48 11.59 -28.01
CA GLU A 31 3.58 12.69 -27.01
C GLU A 31 3.75 12.13 -25.59
N ASN A 32 3.07 11.04 -25.25
CA ASN A 32 3.20 10.35 -23.96
C ASN A 32 4.39 9.35 -23.89
N THR A 33 5.23 9.20 -24.92
CA THR A 33 6.48 8.44 -24.78
C THR A 33 7.44 9.11 -23.81
N GLU A 34 7.24 10.41 -23.54
CA GLU A 34 7.84 11.12 -22.41
C GLU A 34 7.48 10.50 -21.04
N ASN A 35 6.36 9.79 -20.93
CA ASN A 35 5.93 9.09 -19.71
C ASN A 35 6.54 7.68 -19.58
N MET A 36 7.27 7.18 -20.58
CA MET A 36 8.02 5.93 -20.47
C MET A 36 9.25 6.17 -19.60
N LYS A 37 9.27 5.60 -18.41
CA LYS A 37 10.44 5.69 -17.53
C LYS A 37 11.47 4.68 -17.99
N LEU A 38 12.73 5.12 -18.10
CA LEU A 38 13.85 4.19 -18.17
C LEU A 38 13.85 3.33 -16.92
N ASP A 39 13.92 2.01 -17.09
CA ASP A 39 14.32 1.17 -15.96
C ASP A 39 15.81 1.41 -15.71
N SER A 40 16.16 1.98 -14.56
CA SER A 40 17.53 1.88 -14.05
C SER A 40 17.91 0.40 -13.93
N PRO A 41 19.17 0.01 -14.19
CA PRO A 41 19.62 -1.38 -14.08
C PRO A 41 19.34 -2.08 -12.74
N ASP A 42 19.01 -1.33 -11.68
CA ASP A 42 18.80 -1.85 -10.33
C ASP A 42 17.43 -1.46 -9.76
N LEU A 43 16.36 -2.02 -10.33
CA LEU A 43 15.14 -2.36 -9.57
C LEU A 43 14.61 -3.67 -10.15
N GLN A 44 15.35 -4.75 -9.93
CA GLN A 44 14.68 -6.02 -9.74
C GLN A 44 13.70 -5.80 -8.58
N GLU A 45 12.38 -5.87 -8.83
CA GLU A 45 11.53 -6.56 -7.88
C GLU A 45 12.11 -7.98 -7.78
N GLN A 46 13.19 -8.13 -7.01
CA GLN A 46 13.47 -9.40 -6.39
C GLN A 46 12.22 -9.61 -5.54
N ASP A 47 11.49 -10.68 -5.81
CA ASP A 47 10.66 -11.26 -4.78
C ASP A 47 11.57 -11.35 -3.54
N ILE A 48 11.36 -10.48 -2.56
CA ILE A 48 12.10 -10.44 -1.29
C ILE A 48 11.94 -11.79 -0.54
N ASN A 49 11.15 -12.72 -1.07
CA ASN A 49 11.06 -14.10 -0.62
C ASN A 49 12.22 -15.03 -1.04
N GLN A 50 13.18 -14.63 -1.88
CA GLN A 50 14.27 -15.54 -2.27
C GLN A 50 15.71 -15.10 -1.99
N ASN A 51 16.02 -13.82 -1.70
CA ASN A 51 17.42 -13.37 -1.54
C ASN A 51 17.81 -12.85 -0.14
N LEU A 52 16.99 -13.08 0.90
CA LEU A 52 17.41 -12.92 2.31
C LEU A 52 18.01 -14.19 2.92
N MET A 53 18.21 -15.24 2.12
CA MET A 53 18.95 -16.44 2.51
C MET A 53 20.42 -16.31 2.07
N GLY A 54 21.12 -15.32 2.59
CA GLY A 54 22.54 -15.52 2.84
C GLY A 54 22.65 -16.58 3.93
N GLU A 55 23.29 -17.72 3.64
CA GLU A 55 23.43 -18.88 4.52
C GLU A 55 23.87 -18.45 5.94
N LYS A 56 22.91 -18.26 6.84
CA LYS A 56 23.13 -18.30 8.29
C LYS A 56 22.72 -19.69 8.75
N SER A 57 23.61 -20.36 9.47
CA SER A 57 23.34 -21.71 9.94
C SER A 57 22.26 -21.67 11.04
N ALA A 58 21.53 -22.76 11.23
CA ALA A 58 20.55 -22.87 12.32
C ALA A 58 21.16 -22.56 13.72
N HIS A 59 22.48 -22.70 13.87
CA HIS A 59 23.20 -22.40 15.10
C HIS A 59 23.32 -20.89 15.37
N ASP A 60 23.34 -20.06 14.32
CA ASP A 60 23.43 -18.59 14.44
C ASP A 60 22.11 -17.97 14.91
N TYR A 61 20.97 -18.59 14.57
CA TYR A 61 19.65 -18.18 15.04
C TYR A 61 19.38 -18.60 16.49
N GLU A 62 19.90 -19.74 16.91
CA GLU A 62 19.74 -20.28 18.27
C GLU A 62 20.50 -19.43 19.30
N THR A 63 21.69 -18.93 18.93
CA THR A 63 22.50 -18.05 19.78
C THR A 63 21.89 -16.65 19.93
N GLU A 64 21.31 -16.04 18.88
CA GLU A 64 20.61 -14.75 19.00
C GLU A 64 19.36 -14.85 19.90
N TYR A 65 18.63 -15.97 19.84
CA TYR A 65 17.44 -16.21 20.67
C TYR A 65 17.80 -16.42 22.16
N GLU A 66 18.86 -17.19 22.45
CA GLU A 66 19.39 -17.38 23.80
C GLU A 66 19.86 -16.03 24.41
N THR A 67 20.58 -15.22 23.62
CA THR A 67 21.09 -13.91 24.06
C THR A 67 19.95 -12.92 24.36
N PHE A 68 18.88 -12.93 23.55
CA PHE A 68 17.69 -12.12 23.79
C PHE A 68 16.91 -12.61 25.01
N ALA A 69 16.73 -13.92 25.16
CA ALA A 69 16.04 -14.51 26.30
C ALA A 69 16.76 -14.24 27.64
N GLU A 70 18.10 -14.22 27.65
CA GLU A 70 18.89 -13.84 28.83
C GLU A 70 18.70 -12.37 29.21
N LYS A 71 18.81 -11.45 28.24
CA LYS A 71 18.56 -10.02 28.48
C LYS A 71 17.13 -9.75 28.95
N PHE A 72 16.15 -10.47 28.41
CA PHE A 72 14.75 -10.35 28.81
C PHE A 72 14.51 -10.88 30.23
N ARG A 73 15.16 -11.99 30.62
CA ARG A 73 15.12 -12.51 32.01
C ARG A 73 15.78 -11.55 33.00
N GLU A 74 16.84 -10.85 32.60
CA GLU A 74 17.52 -9.86 33.43
C GLU A 74 16.64 -8.62 33.67
N VAL A 75 15.94 -8.16 32.63
CA VAL A 75 14.91 -7.11 32.74
C VAL A 75 13.77 -7.55 33.65
N LEU A 76 13.25 -8.77 33.50
CA LEU A 76 12.17 -9.29 34.35
C LEU A 76 12.57 -9.41 35.83
N ARG A 77 13.85 -9.68 36.13
CA ARG A 77 14.37 -9.70 37.51
C ARG A 77 14.55 -8.30 38.12
N SER A 78 14.65 -7.27 37.28
CA SER A 78 14.85 -5.87 37.71
C SER A 78 13.54 -5.13 38.04
N LEU A 79 12.38 -5.75 37.77
CA LEU A 79 11.08 -5.16 38.06
C LEU A 79 10.68 -5.41 39.53
N PRO A 80 10.22 -4.39 40.29
CA PRO A 80 9.76 -4.58 41.66
C PRO A 80 8.48 -5.41 41.68
N VAL A 81 8.47 -6.47 42.51
CA VAL A 81 7.32 -7.36 42.72
C VAL A 81 6.39 -6.74 43.76
N HIS A 82 5.13 -6.50 43.40
CA HIS A 82 4.07 -6.17 44.37
C HIS A 82 3.54 -7.47 45.00
N GLU A 83 3.40 -7.49 46.33
CA GLU A 83 3.15 -8.68 47.17
C GLU A 83 1.79 -9.40 47.00
N ASP A 84 0.95 -9.05 46.02
CA ASP A 84 -0.41 -9.62 45.90
C ASP A 84 -0.55 -10.79 44.89
N ASP A 85 0.50 -11.12 44.12
CA ASP A 85 0.42 -12.15 43.06
C ASP A 85 0.87 -13.58 43.49
N THR A 86 1.16 -13.82 44.77
CA THR A 86 1.75 -15.11 45.23
C THR A 86 0.79 -16.16 45.80
N LYS A 87 -0.51 -16.18 45.46
CA LYS A 87 -1.42 -17.28 45.88
C LYS A 87 -1.80 -18.20 44.71
N PRO A 88 -1.35 -19.48 44.67
CA PRO A 88 -1.71 -20.42 43.62
C PRO A 88 -3.18 -20.88 43.72
N ASN A 89 -3.90 -20.87 42.60
CA ASN A 89 -5.24 -21.43 42.48
C ASN A 89 -5.18 -22.97 42.30
N PRO A 90 -5.73 -23.79 43.23
CA PRO A 90 -5.56 -25.25 43.25
C PRO A 90 -6.12 -26.02 42.04
N GLN A 91 -7.04 -25.44 41.26
CA GLN A 91 -7.71 -26.14 40.16
C GLN A 91 -6.86 -26.25 38.88
N LYS A 92 -5.86 -25.39 38.66
CA LYS A 92 -5.01 -25.44 37.45
C LYS A 92 -3.93 -26.52 37.49
N THR A 93 -3.54 -26.98 38.68
CA THR A 93 -2.40 -27.91 38.84
C THR A 93 -2.75 -29.36 38.52
N GLN A 94 -4.01 -29.76 38.67
CA GLN A 94 -4.46 -31.13 38.34
C GLN A 94 -4.55 -31.37 36.82
N ILE A 95 -5.07 -30.40 36.06
CA ILE A 95 -5.29 -30.54 34.61
C ILE A 95 -3.97 -30.73 33.84
N VAL A 96 -2.92 -29.98 34.22
CA VAL A 96 -1.60 -30.05 33.57
C VAL A 96 -0.88 -31.38 33.85
N SER A 97 -1.17 -32.03 34.98
CA SER A 97 -0.56 -33.32 35.33
C SER A 97 -1.13 -34.49 34.53
N GLU A 98 -2.41 -34.41 34.16
CA GLU A 98 -3.14 -35.44 33.42
C GLU A 98 -2.82 -35.38 31.92
N GLU A 99 -2.74 -34.17 31.35
CA GLU A 99 -2.34 -33.94 29.95
C GLU A 99 -0.90 -34.40 29.65
N ARG A 100 0.06 -34.14 30.55
CA ARG A 100 1.44 -34.62 30.39
C ARG A 100 1.55 -36.15 30.37
N ARG A 101 0.64 -36.83 31.06
CA ARG A 101 0.63 -38.30 31.16
C ARG A 101 0.05 -38.94 29.89
N ILE A 102 -0.92 -38.28 29.25
CA ILE A 102 -1.49 -38.68 27.95
C ILE A 102 -0.44 -38.50 26.83
N VAL A 103 0.23 -37.35 26.78
CA VAL A 103 1.25 -37.06 25.76
C VAL A 103 2.44 -38.04 25.82
N LYS A 104 2.92 -38.38 27.03
CA LYS A 104 3.99 -39.40 27.20
C LYS A 104 3.56 -40.80 26.76
N ARG A 105 2.28 -41.17 26.92
CA ARG A 105 1.75 -42.48 26.52
C ARG A 105 1.63 -42.57 24.99
N SER A 106 1.21 -41.49 24.34
CA SER A 106 1.13 -41.39 22.87
C SER A 106 2.52 -41.41 22.21
N LEU A 107 3.51 -40.72 22.78
CA LEU A 107 4.90 -40.75 22.30
C LEU A 107 5.54 -42.14 22.39
N LYS A 108 5.17 -42.94 23.41
CA LYS A 108 5.68 -44.30 23.58
C LYS A 108 5.05 -45.30 22.61
N LEU A 109 3.82 -45.07 22.16
CA LEU A 109 3.15 -45.84 21.09
C LEU A 109 3.73 -45.52 19.70
N LEU A 110 4.19 -44.28 19.48
CA LEU A 110 4.82 -43.86 18.23
C LEU A 110 6.23 -44.44 18.03
N GLN A 111 6.95 -44.78 19.11
CA GLN A 111 8.31 -45.33 19.00
C GLN A 111 8.40 -46.83 18.66
N VAL A 112 7.29 -47.58 18.67
CA VAL A 112 7.31 -49.06 18.49
C VAL A 112 7.04 -49.50 17.04
N LYS A 113 6.96 -48.60 16.05
CA LYS A 113 6.66 -48.98 14.65
C LYS A 113 7.59 -48.42 13.57
N ASN A 114 8.85 -48.15 13.87
CA ASN A 114 9.86 -47.83 12.85
C ASN A 114 10.71 -49.04 12.47
N ASN A 115 10.07 -50.08 11.93
CA ASN A 115 10.78 -51.15 11.23
C ASN A 115 10.03 -51.58 9.97
N VAL A 116 9.72 -50.59 9.12
CA VAL A 116 9.27 -50.83 7.76
C VAL A 116 10.01 -49.87 6.84
N ASN A 117 10.98 -50.41 6.08
CA ASN A 117 11.49 -49.77 4.86
C ASN A 117 10.35 -49.74 3.84
N GLN A 118 9.51 -48.71 3.90
CA GLN A 118 8.56 -48.40 2.84
C GLN A 118 9.16 -47.29 1.98
N HIS A 119 9.67 -47.69 0.81
CA HIS A 119 9.91 -46.77 -0.29
C HIS A 119 8.56 -46.23 -0.76
N TRP A 120 8.18 -45.06 -0.28
CA TRP A 120 7.05 -44.32 -0.83
C TRP A 120 7.48 -43.68 -2.14
N SER A 121 7.38 -44.43 -3.24
CA SER A 121 7.37 -43.83 -4.57
C SER A 121 6.06 -43.05 -4.71
N GLN A 122 6.12 -41.76 -5.04
CA GLN A 122 4.95 -40.92 -5.27
C GLN A 122 4.02 -41.58 -6.33
N THR A 123 2.88 -42.11 -5.89
CA THR A 123 1.95 -42.89 -6.72
C THR A 123 0.97 -42.06 -7.52
N PHE A 124 0.91 -40.74 -7.29
CA PHE A 124 0.07 -39.83 -8.04
C PHE A 124 0.70 -38.43 -8.11
N GLN A 125 0.62 -37.80 -9.29
CA GLN A 125 0.96 -36.40 -9.47
C GLN A 125 -0.25 -35.56 -9.09
N ILE A 126 -0.16 -34.87 -7.96
CA ILE A 126 -1.10 -33.81 -7.62
C ILE A 126 -0.60 -32.56 -8.34
N ASN A 127 -1.35 -32.08 -9.34
CA ASN A 127 -1.14 -30.72 -9.82
C ASN A 127 -1.37 -29.78 -8.64
N HIS A 128 -0.46 -28.85 -8.39
CA HIS A 128 -0.57 -27.89 -7.30
C HIS A 128 -1.92 -27.16 -7.40
N LEU A 129 -2.90 -27.58 -6.61
CA LEU A 129 -4.24 -27.03 -6.65
C LEU A 129 -4.20 -25.71 -5.87
N ASP A 130 -4.24 -24.60 -6.59
CA ASP A 130 -4.34 -23.30 -5.95
C ASP A 130 -5.79 -23.07 -5.50
N TYR A 131 -6.07 -23.41 -4.24
CA TYR A 131 -7.38 -23.21 -3.64
C TYR A 131 -7.85 -21.74 -3.70
N ARG A 132 -6.94 -20.76 -3.78
CA ARG A 132 -7.31 -19.34 -3.93
C ARG A 132 -7.89 -19.06 -5.31
N ALA A 133 -7.36 -19.69 -6.35
CA ALA A 133 -7.86 -19.55 -7.71
C ALA A 133 -9.29 -20.13 -7.90
N HIS A 134 -9.81 -20.84 -6.90
CA HIS A 134 -11.14 -21.46 -6.90
C HIS A 134 -12.12 -20.81 -5.91
N ASN A 135 -11.68 -19.81 -5.13
CA ASN A 135 -12.61 -19.03 -4.31
C ASN A 135 -13.49 -18.16 -5.20
N SER A 136 -14.77 -18.00 -4.84
CA SER A 136 -15.64 -17.08 -5.56
C SER A 136 -15.35 -15.64 -5.15
N ASP A 137 -15.49 -14.71 -6.09
CA ASP A 137 -15.36 -13.27 -5.85
C ASP A 137 -16.22 -12.81 -4.66
N ALA A 138 -17.42 -13.38 -4.50
CA ALA A 138 -18.33 -13.09 -3.39
C ALA A 138 -17.78 -13.53 -2.01
N MET A 139 -17.01 -14.62 -1.95
CA MET A 139 -16.36 -15.05 -0.71
C MET A 139 -15.17 -14.17 -0.37
N GLU A 140 -14.39 -13.75 -1.37
CA GLU A 140 -13.26 -12.84 -1.18
C GLU A 140 -13.74 -11.46 -0.70
N MET A 141 -14.82 -10.92 -1.28
CA MET A 141 -15.38 -9.62 -0.85
C MET A 141 -15.90 -9.57 0.59
N ASN A 142 -16.38 -10.70 1.11
CA ASN A 142 -16.89 -10.77 2.48
C ASN A 142 -15.78 -11.04 3.51
N CYS A 143 -14.54 -11.24 3.06
CA CYS A 143 -13.38 -11.45 3.91
C CYS A 143 -12.51 -10.21 3.94
N ASN A 144 -12.48 -9.51 5.08
CA ASN A 144 -11.65 -8.30 5.24
C ASN A 144 -10.13 -8.57 5.21
N ILE A 145 -9.70 -9.81 4.98
CA ILE A 145 -8.29 -10.22 4.83
C ILE A 145 -7.96 -10.49 3.36
N ALA A 146 -8.97 -10.69 2.50
CA ALA A 146 -8.78 -10.79 1.07
C ALA A 146 -8.43 -9.41 0.50
N GLY A 147 -7.33 -9.34 -0.26
CA GLY A 147 -6.89 -8.11 -0.91
C GLY A 147 -7.61 -7.90 -2.25
N SER A 148 -6.93 -7.27 -3.21
CA SER A 148 -7.45 -7.17 -4.58
C SER A 148 -7.74 -8.55 -5.17
N LEU A 149 -8.92 -8.68 -5.77
CA LEU A 149 -9.28 -9.81 -6.63
C LEU A 149 -8.26 -9.92 -7.77
N LEU A 150 -7.97 -11.13 -8.23
CA LEU A 150 -7.03 -11.37 -9.32
C LEU A 150 -7.76 -11.52 -10.66
N ILE A 151 -7.33 -10.77 -11.68
CA ILE A 151 -7.89 -10.92 -13.04
C ILE A 151 -7.25 -12.14 -13.71
N ASN A 152 -8.08 -12.99 -14.33
CA ASN A 152 -7.59 -14.10 -15.10
C ASN A 152 -6.69 -13.61 -16.26
N SER A 153 -5.55 -14.27 -16.46
CA SER A 153 -4.62 -13.92 -17.54
C SER A 153 -5.27 -14.02 -18.93
N ASN A 154 -6.24 -14.91 -19.12
CA ASN A 154 -6.97 -15.05 -20.38
C ASN A 154 -7.81 -13.80 -20.73
N GLU A 155 -8.19 -13.01 -19.75
CA GLU A 155 -8.90 -11.74 -19.98
C GLU A 155 -7.91 -10.60 -20.28
N VAL A 156 -6.75 -10.60 -19.62
CA VAL A 156 -5.76 -9.52 -19.70
C VAL A 156 -4.90 -9.62 -20.95
N LEU A 157 -4.49 -10.83 -21.35
CA LEU A 157 -3.57 -11.04 -22.47
C LEU A 157 -4.11 -10.51 -23.82
N PRO A 158 -5.40 -10.67 -24.17
CA PRO A 158 -5.96 -10.05 -25.37
C PRO A 158 -5.90 -8.52 -25.36
N VAL A 159 -6.17 -7.89 -24.21
CA VAL A 159 -6.09 -6.43 -24.03
C VAL A 159 -4.65 -5.95 -24.25
N VAL A 160 -3.69 -6.57 -23.58
CA VAL A 160 -2.26 -6.23 -23.73
C VAL A 160 -1.79 -6.48 -25.16
N LYS A 161 -2.18 -7.59 -25.78
CA LYS A 161 -1.81 -7.89 -27.17
C LYS A 161 -2.33 -6.83 -28.13
N ASN A 162 -3.62 -6.48 -28.05
CA ASN A 162 -4.20 -5.44 -28.90
C ASN A 162 -3.51 -4.08 -28.69
N PHE A 163 -3.23 -3.73 -27.43
CA PHE A 163 -2.46 -2.54 -27.12
C PHE A 163 -1.06 -2.55 -27.76
N MET A 164 -0.31 -3.65 -27.63
CA MET A 164 1.03 -3.80 -28.22
C MET A 164 1.00 -3.79 -29.75
N ASP A 165 0.00 -4.43 -30.36
CA ASP A 165 -0.18 -4.44 -31.81
C ASP A 165 -0.41 -3.01 -32.31
N LYS A 166 -1.22 -2.21 -31.59
CA LYS A 166 -1.48 -0.80 -31.91
C LYS A 166 -0.25 0.08 -31.68
N LEU A 167 0.47 -0.13 -30.57
CA LEU A 167 1.70 0.58 -30.23
C LEU A 167 2.77 0.39 -31.31
N ASN A 168 2.88 -0.83 -31.85
CA ASN A 168 3.90 -1.22 -32.83
C ASN A 168 3.48 -1.00 -34.30
N LYS A 169 2.33 -0.37 -34.58
CA LYS A 169 1.90 -0.13 -35.97
C LYS A 169 2.82 0.82 -36.73
N GLU A 170 3.58 1.65 -36.04
CA GLU A 170 4.34 2.75 -36.64
C GLU A 170 5.84 2.48 -36.64
N PRO A 171 6.55 2.83 -37.73
CA PRO A 171 7.87 2.30 -38.03
C PRO A 171 8.96 2.70 -37.03
N ASN A 172 8.76 3.78 -36.26
CA ASN A 172 9.73 4.28 -35.27
C ASN A 172 9.52 3.75 -33.84
N GLY A 173 8.44 3.01 -33.58
CA GLY A 173 8.01 2.61 -32.22
C GLY A 173 8.05 1.11 -31.96
N ARG A 174 9.00 0.35 -32.53
CA ARG A 174 9.05 -1.10 -32.28
C ARG A 174 9.50 -1.40 -30.85
N PHE A 175 8.53 -1.71 -30.00
CA PHE A 175 8.72 -2.19 -28.64
C PHE A 175 8.38 -3.68 -28.56
N THR A 176 9.24 -4.42 -27.87
CA THR A 176 8.98 -5.83 -27.52
C THR A 176 8.47 -5.89 -26.09
N LEU A 177 7.32 -6.53 -25.88
CA LEU A 177 6.82 -6.80 -24.53
C LEU A 177 7.75 -7.82 -23.84
N VAL A 178 8.33 -7.43 -22.71
CA VAL A 178 9.15 -8.31 -21.87
C VAL A 178 8.29 -8.92 -20.75
N GLN A 179 7.50 -8.08 -20.08
CA GLN A 179 6.69 -8.52 -18.94
C GLN A 179 5.45 -7.64 -18.76
N VAL A 180 4.32 -8.26 -18.41
CA VAL A 180 3.18 -7.54 -17.83
C VAL A 180 3.43 -7.42 -16.32
N VAL A 181 3.74 -6.20 -15.86
CA VAL A 181 4.08 -5.90 -14.46
C VAL A 181 2.82 -5.93 -13.62
N ASN A 182 1.82 -5.15 -14.03
CA ASN A 182 0.54 -5.06 -13.36
C ASN A 182 -0.55 -4.64 -14.35
N VAL A 183 -1.78 -5.07 -14.11
CA VAL A 183 -2.96 -4.56 -14.81
C VAL A 183 -4.05 -4.30 -13.78
N VAL A 184 -4.53 -3.07 -13.75
CA VAL A 184 -5.67 -2.66 -12.92
C VAL A 184 -6.89 -2.55 -13.81
N LYS A 185 -7.97 -3.27 -13.50
CA LYS A 185 -9.25 -3.19 -14.22
C LYS A 185 -10.31 -2.53 -13.35
N ARG A 186 -11.04 -1.58 -13.93
CA ARG A 186 -12.19 -0.92 -13.32
C ARG A 186 -13.39 -0.95 -14.27
N VAL A 187 -14.53 -1.41 -13.77
CA VAL A 187 -15.74 -1.64 -14.58
C VAL A 187 -16.79 -0.60 -14.23
N ASP A 188 -17.35 0.06 -15.24
CA ASP A 188 -18.54 0.90 -15.15
C ASP A 188 -19.64 0.30 -16.02
N PRO A 189 -20.77 -0.13 -15.45
CA PRO A 189 -21.85 -0.77 -16.20
C PRO A 189 -22.44 0.09 -17.32
N ALA A 190 -22.41 1.42 -17.18
CA ALA A 190 -22.96 2.33 -18.18
C ALA A 190 -21.93 2.74 -19.23
N LYS A 191 -20.65 2.80 -18.85
CA LYS A 191 -19.61 3.43 -19.67
C LYS A 191 -18.64 2.43 -20.30
N GLY A 192 -18.27 1.35 -19.62
CA GLY A 192 -17.34 0.36 -20.14
C GLY A 192 -16.28 -0.02 -19.12
N ILE A 193 -15.08 -0.36 -19.59
CA ILE A 193 -14.01 -0.85 -18.71
C ILE A 193 -12.76 0.02 -18.89
N ARG A 194 -12.24 0.56 -17.79
CA ARG A 194 -10.93 1.24 -17.77
C ARG A 194 -9.86 0.27 -17.29
N TYR A 195 -8.73 0.24 -18.00
CA TYR A 195 -7.54 -0.49 -17.63
C TYR A 195 -6.39 0.48 -17.38
N LEU A 196 -5.61 0.26 -16.33
CA LEU A 196 -4.23 0.77 -16.20
C LEU A 196 -3.29 -0.37 -16.56
N LEU A 197 -2.57 -0.22 -17.67
CA LEU A 197 -1.58 -1.19 -18.13
C LEU A 197 -0.20 -0.77 -17.64
N GLU A 198 0.45 -1.62 -16.85
CA GLU A 198 1.85 -1.46 -16.46
C GLU A 198 2.70 -2.55 -17.13
N LEU A 199 3.48 -2.14 -18.12
CA LEU A 199 4.22 -3.04 -19.00
C LEU A 199 5.71 -2.74 -18.93
N ARG A 200 6.52 -3.80 -18.91
CA ARG A 200 7.96 -3.73 -19.12
C ARG A 200 8.24 -4.05 -20.58
N LEU A 201 8.80 -3.07 -21.28
CA LEU A 201 9.06 -3.11 -22.71
C LEU A 201 10.56 -3.01 -22.99
N LYS A 202 10.96 -3.50 -24.16
CA LYS A 202 12.31 -3.35 -24.68
C LYS A 202 12.25 -2.63 -26.02
N ASP A 203 12.97 -1.53 -26.15
CA ASP A 203 13.04 -0.78 -27.41
C ASP A 203 13.97 -1.46 -28.44
N MET A 204 14.08 -0.86 -29.64
CA MET A 204 14.97 -1.38 -30.70
C MET A 204 16.47 -1.31 -30.34
N LYS A 205 16.87 -0.40 -29.45
CA LYS A 205 18.25 -0.25 -28.97
C LYS A 205 18.57 -1.25 -27.84
N GLY A 206 17.57 -2.01 -27.41
CA GLY A 206 17.64 -2.96 -26.31
C GLY A 206 17.50 -2.34 -24.93
N GLN A 207 17.10 -1.08 -24.83
CA GLN A 207 16.83 -0.38 -23.59
C GLN A 207 15.53 -0.87 -22.97
N MET A 208 15.56 -1.06 -21.65
CA MET A 208 14.42 -1.47 -20.86
C MET A 208 13.62 -0.24 -20.42
N LEU A 209 12.31 -0.28 -20.68
CA LEU A 209 11.38 0.81 -20.42
C LEU A 209 10.18 0.29 -19.63
N ARG A 210 9.70 1.08 -18.68
CA ARG A 210 8.42 0.85 -18.01
C ARG A 210 7.38 1.83 -18.54
N LEU A 211 6.29 1.27 -19.05
CA LEU A 211 5.12 2.00 -19.53
C LEU A 211 3.98 1.83 -18.53
N SER A 212 3.34 2.94 -18.14
CA SER A 212 2.13 2.94 -17.32
C SER A 212 1.07 3.80 -18.02
N GLN A 213 0.07 3.17 -18.62
CA GLN A 213 -0.91 3.85 -19.49
C GLN A 213 -2.34 3.42 -19.18
N TYR A 214 -3.23 4.42 -19.07
CA TYR A 214 -4.66 4.19 -19.03
C TYR A 214 -5.22 3.96 -20.43
N VAL A 215 -6.08 2.95 -20.57
CA VAL A 215 -6.84 2.64 -21.79
C VAL A 215 -8.27 2.24 -21.43
N TYR A 216 -9.22 2.51 -22.32
CA TYR A 216 -10.62 2.15 -22.15
C TYR A 216 -11.03 1.09 -23.16
N ALA A 217 -11.84 0.13 -22.74
CA ALA A 217 -12.52 -0.81 -23.61
C ALA A 217 -14.03 -0.53 -23.59
N THR A 218 -14.63 -0.40 -24.76
CA THR A 218 -16.08 -0.20 -24.89
C THR A 218 -16.83 -1.52 -24.78
N SER A 219 -17.83 -1.62 -23.90
CA SER A 219 -18.60 -2.86 -23.68
C SER A 219 -19.56 -3.22 -24.83
N ASN A 220 -19.80 -2.32 -25.79
CA ASN A 220 -20.89 -2.45 -26.77
C ASN A 220 -20.43 -2.92 -28.17
N GLN A 221 -19.20 -3.38 -28.34
CA GLN A 221 -18.66 -3.78 -29.64
C GLN A 221 -18.31 -5.28 -29.68
N PRO A 222 -18.57 -5.99 -30.80
CA PRO A 222 -18.23 -7.40 -30.96
C PRO A 222 -16.71 -7.65 -31.02
N GLU A 223 -15.93 -6.62 -31.36
CA GLU A 223 -14.47 -6.64 -31.33
C GLU A 223 -13.98 -5.80 -30.14
N LEU A 224 -12.91 -6.25 -29.49
CA LEU A 224 -12.26 -5.49 -28.42
C LEU A 224 -11.62 -4.24 -29.02
N VAL A 225 -12.30 -3.10 -28.92
CA VAL A 225 -11.74 -1.80 -29.31
C VAL A 225 -11.25 -1.10 -28.05
N LEU A 226 -9.94 -0.86 -28.00
CA LEU A 226 -9.35 0.02 -27.00
C LEU A 226 -9.49 1.47 -27.49
N CYS A 227 -9.79 2.42 -26.59
CA CYS A 227 -9.85 3.89 -26.71
C CYS A 227 -8.90 4.61 -25.70
N ASN A 228 -8.24 5.70 -26.11
CA ASN A 228 -7.44 6.52 -25.17
C ASN A 228 -8.36 7.37 -24.27
N PRO A 229 -7.99 7.62 -23.01
CA PRO A 229 -8.70 8.58 -22.18
C PRO A 229 -8.57 9.99 -22.74
N VAL A 230 -9.67 10.73 -22.88
CA VAL A 230 -9.63 12.16 -23.21
C VAL A 230 -9.45 12.97 -21.93
N ALA A 231 -8.50 13.92 -21.92
CA ALA A 231 -8.17 14.78 -20.78
C ALA A 231 -7.80 14.06 -19.47
N PHE A 232 -7.58 12.75 -19.51
CA PHE A 232 -7.29 11.93 -18.35
C PHE A 232 -5.86 11.36 -18.49
N SER A 233 -4.89 12.20 -18.17
CA SER A 233 -3.46 11.87 -18.16
C SER A 233 -2.87 12.15 -16.80
N TRP A 234 -2.19 11.15 -16.23
CA TRP A 234 -1.44 11.32 -14.99
C TRP A 234 -0.06 11.94 -15.30
N ASN A 235 0.48 12.73 -14.37
CA ASN A 235 1.77 13.39 -14.53
C ASN A 235 2.88 12.63 -13.76
N PRO A 236 3.86 12.01 -14.44
CA PRO A 236 4.93 11.25 -13.79
C PRO A 236 5.95 12.09 -13.00
N LEU A 237 5.97 13.41 -13.22
CA LEU A 237 6.89 14.36 -12.61
C LEU A 237 6.22 15.25 -11.54
N ALA A 238 4.90 15.13 -11.34
CA ALA A 238 4.18 15.92 -10.35
C ALA A 238 4.83 15.80 -8.96
N THR A 239 5.08 16.93 -8.29
CA THR A 239 5.66 16.87 -6.95
C THR A 239 4.62 16.30 -5.98
N VAL A 240 5.00 15.28 -5.20
CA VAL A 240 4.13 14.69 -4.16
C VAL A 240 4.52 15.25 -2.80
N HIS A 241 3.57 15.86 -2.10
CA HIS A 241 3.75 16.40 -0.76
C HIS A 241 3.08 15.50 0.28
N ILE A 242 3.88 14.74 1.03
CA ILE A 242 3.38 13.88 2.12
C ILE A 242 3.27 14.73 3.37
N ILE A 243 2.06 14.88 3.92
CA ILE A 243 1.79 15.75 5.07
C ILE A 243 1.41 14.90 6.28
N VAL A 244 2.16 15.05 7.37
CA VAL A 244 1.93 14.28 8.60
C VAL A 244 1.88 15.23 9.81
N PRO A 245 0.71 15.39 10.45
CA PRO A 245 0.62 16.09 11.72
C PRO A 245 1.09 15.19 12.88
N VAL A 246 1.85 15.75 13.82
CA VAL A 246 2.46 15.00 14.92
C VAL A 246 2.31 15.72 16.27
N LYS A 247 2.27 14.94 17.35
CA LYS A 247 2.39 15.42 18.73
C LYS A 247 2.86 14.29 19.65
N ASN A 248 3.99 14.48 20.34
CA ASN A 248 4.49 13.58 21.39
C ASN A 248 4.54 12.09 20.99
N GLN A 249 5.04 11.81 19.79
CA GLN A 249 5.17 10.45 19.25
C GLN A 249 6.54 10.21 18.61
N ALA A 250 7.61 10.62 19.30
CA ALA A 250 9.01 10.59 18.84
C ALA A 250 9.41 9.29 18.14
N ARG A 251 9.05 8.13 18.72
CA ARG A 251 9.36 6.81 18.14
C ARG A 251 8.77 6.66 16.73
N TRP A 252 7.55 7.12 16.53
CA TRP A 252 6.88 7.04 15.24
C TRP A 252 7.36 8.10 14.27
N VAL A 253 7.67 9.30 14.74
CA VAL A 253 8.30 10.34 13.92
C VAL A 253 9.65 9.89 13.39
N HIS A 254 10.49 9.28 14.23
CA HIS A 254 11.75 8.70 13.80
C HIS A 254 11.55 7.61 12.74
N LYS A 255 10.56 6.74 12.95
CA LYS A 255 10.21 5.70 11.97
C LYS A 255 9.76 6.30 10.64
N LEU A 256 8.86 7.29 10.66
CA LEU A 256 8.42 8.01 9.46
C LEU A 256 9.62 8.56 8.67
N ILE A 257 10.55 9.24 9.34
CA ILE A 257 11.75 9.78 8.69
C ILE A 257 12.56 8.64 8.05
N THR A 258 12.81 7.55 8.79
CA THR A 258 13.57 6.39 8.29
C THR A 258 12.89 5.74 7.07
N GLU A 259 11.56 5.62 7.09
CA GLU A 259 10.78 5.09 5.98
C GLU A 259 10.85 6.00 4.75
N MET A 260 10.75 7.32 4.93
CA MET A 260 10.88 8.27 3.82
C MET A 260 12.30 8.30 3.25
N GLU A 261 13.33 8.14 4.07
CA GLU A 261 14.71 7.99 3.60
C GLU A 261 14.90 6.72 2.79
N LYS A 262 14.25 5.62 3.22
CA LYS A 262 14.22 4.37 2.46
C LYS A 262 13.55 4.56 1.10
N VAL A 263 12.36 5.17 1.08
CA VAL A 263 11.63 5.48 -0.16
C VAL A 263 12.51 6.33 -1.08
N PHE A 264 13.15 7.38 -0.58
CA PHE A 264 14.04 8.23 -1.36
C PHE A 264 15.24 7.45 -1.92
N ARG A 265 15.95 6.71 -1.07
CA ARG A 265 17.15 5.95 -1.46
C ARG A 265 16.85 4.88 -2.51
N GLU A 266 15.73 4.18 -2.36
CA GLU A 266 15.38 3.05 -3.24
C GLU A 266 14.68 3.49 -4.54
N SER A 267 13.93 4.61 -4.51
CA SER A 267 13.28 5.13 -5.73
C SER A 267 14.15 6.12 -6.52
N GLY A 268 15.07 6.83 -5.85
CA GLY A 268 15.80 7.95 -6.42
C GLY A 268 14.93 9.17 -6.75
N ASP A 269 13.67 9.21 -6.31
CA ASP A 269 12.71 10.23 -6.69
C ASP A 269 12.95 11.55 -5.92
N THR A 270 13.36 12.59 -6.62
CA THR A 270 13.61 13.93 -6.04
C THR A 270 12.36 14.82 -6.03
N ASN A 271 11.28 14.39 -6.67
CA ASN A 271 10.02 15.11 -6.81
C ASN A 271 9.00 14.68 -5.74
N PHE A 272 9.47 14.45 -4.51
CA PHE A 272 8.59 14.39 -3.35
C PHE A 272 9.16 15.18 -2.18
N ASN A 273 8.27 15.59 -1.28
CA ASN A 273 8.60 16.41 -0.11
C ASN A 273 7.82 15.95 1.11
N LEU A 274 8.51 15.75 2.23
CA LEU A 274 7.89 15.44 3.52
C LEU A 274 7.56 16.73 4.28
N ILE A 275 6.30 16.96 4.64
CA ILE A 275 5.86 18.09 5.46
C ILE A 275 5.42 17.56 6.81
N VAL A 276 6.10 17.97 7.88
CA VAL A 276 5.73 17.61 9.26
C VAL A 276 5.18 18.84 9.97
N THR A 277 3.93 18.75 10.43
CA THR A 277 3.30 19.79 11.25
C THR A 277 3.23 19.33 12.70
N ASP A 278 3.95 20.01 13.58
CA ASP A 278 4.24 19.54 14.93
C ASP A 278 3.57 20.41 15.99
N TYR A 279 2.67 19.84 16.77
CA TYR A 279 1.96 20.50 17.87
C TYR A 279 2.81 20.60 19.14
N ASP A 280 3.97 21.23 19.01
CA ASP A 280 4.94 21.50 20.08
C ASP A 280 5.32 20.22 20.86
N SER A 281 5.78 19.20 20.14
CA SER A 281 6.24 17.95 20.77
C SER A 281 7.41 18.20 21.72
N THR A 282 7.34 17.62 22.92
CA THR A 282 8.35 17.76 23.96
C THR A 282 9.25 16.52 24.11
N ASP A 283 8.89 15.43 23.45
CA ASP A 283 9.58 14.14 23.55
C ASP A 283 10.72 13.98 22.51
N MET A 284 10.80 14.86 21.52
CA MET A 284 11.90 14.95 20.55
C MET A 284 11.94 16.31 19.84
N ASP A 285 13.14 16.74 19.43
CA ASP A 285 13.33 17.82 18.47
C ASP A 285 13.15 17.29 17.03
N VAL A 286 11.92 17.44 16.51
CA VAL A 286 11.53 16.96 15.18
C VAL A 286 12.29 17.68 14.07
N GLU A 287 12.49 18.99 14.19
CA GLU A 287 13.18 19.79 13.17
C GLU A 287 14.65 19.37 13.05
N LYS A 288 15.33 19.14 14.19
CA LYS A 288 16.70 18.63 14.21
C LYS A 288 16.80 17.21 13.64
N ALA A 289 15.82 16.35 13.89
CA ALA A 289 15.78 15.02 13.30
C ALA A 289 15.66 15.08 11.77
N LEU A 290 14.79 15.95 11.24
CA LEU A 290 14.65 16.19 9.80
C LEU A 290 15.94 16.75 9.18
N LYS A 291 16.59 17.74 9.83
CA LYS A 291 17.89 18.29 9.40
C LYS A 291 19.02 17.26 9.32
N LYS A 292 18.96 16.21 10.15
CA LYS A 292 19.94 15.13 10.14
C LYS A 292 19.64 14.06 9.08
N SER A 293 18.41 14.03 8.56
CA SER A 293 18.00 13.02 7.58
C SER A 293 18.68 13.20 6.23
N SER A 294 18.68 12.13 5.44
CA SER A 294 19.12 12.05 4.05
C SER A 294 18.03 12.42 3.04
N LEU A 295 16.88 12.93 3.52
CA LEU A 295 15.78 13.35 2.66
C LEU A 295 16.20 14.53 1.78
N HIS A 296 15.87 14.46 0.49
CA HIS A 296 16.17 15.53 -0.45
C HIS A 296 15.40 16.82 -0.14
N ARG A 297 14.11 16.71 0.22
CA ARG A 297 13.22 17.83 0.51
C ARG A 297 12.33 17.50 1.71
N TYR A 298 12.30 18.41 2.68
CA TYR A 298 11.37 18.38 3.80
C TYR A 298 10.97 19.79 4.21
N GLN A 299 9.85 19.92 4.92
CA GLN A 299 9.40 21.13 5.58
C GLN A 299 8.93 20.80 7.00
N TYR A 300 9.20 21.71 7.93
CA TYR A 300 8.77 21.61 9.32
C TYR A 300 7.96 22.84 9.67
N LEU A 301 6.80 22.64 10.31
CA LEU A 301 5.97 23.71 10.82
C LEU A 301 5.60 23.42 12.27
N LYS A 302 6.00 24.32 13.17
CA LYS A 302 5.60 24.27 14.57
C LYS A 302 4.22 24.91 14.75
N LEU A 303 3.32 24.19 15.40
CA LEU A 303 1.97 24.58 15.78
C LEU A 303 1.84 24.62 17.30
N SER A 304 0.96 25.47 17.81
CA SER A 304 0.65 25.59 19.24
C SER A 304 -0.72 25.01 19.57
N GLY A 305 -0.90 24.50 20.78
CA GLY A 305 -2.19 24.06 21.31
C GLY A 305 -2.41 22.55 21.32
N ASN A 306 -3.67 22.13 21.40
CA ASN A 306 -4.05 20.72 21.36
C ASN A 306 -3.82 20.13 19.97
N PHE A 307 -3.55 18.83 19.92
CA PHE A 307 -3.43 18.14 18.64
C PHE A 307 -4.77 18.16 17.90
N GLN A 308 -4.74 18.64 16.66
CA GLN A 308 -5.88 18.64 15.75
C GLN A 308 -5.42 18.14 14.38
N ARG A 309 -5.87 16.95 13.98
CA ARG A 309 -5.44 16.33 12.72
C ARG A 309 -5.81 17.21 11.52
N SER A 310 -7.07 17.64 11.41
CA SER A 310 -7.56 18.46 10.29
C SER A 310 -6.83 19.79 10.17
N ALA A 311 -6.66 20.53 11.27
CA ALA A 311 -5.92 21.79 11.27
C ALA A 311 -4.42 21.60 10.99
N GLY A 312 -3.83 20.50 11.48
CA GLY A 312 -2.43 20.17 11.23
C GLY A 312 -2.17 19.80 9.77
N LEU A 313 -3.09 19.06 9.15
CA LEU A 313 -3.07 18.77 7.71
C LEU A 313 -3.24 20.05 6.89
N GLN A 314 -4.25 20.89 7.21
CA GLN A 314 -4.48 22.14 6.51
C GLN A 314 -3.26 23.08 6.58
N ALA A 315 -2.67 23.23 7.76
CA ALA A 315 -1.48 24.06 7.94
C ALA A 315 -0.30 23.58 7.06
N GLY A 316 -0.17 22.27 6.85
CA GLY A 316 0.81 21.71 5.92
C GLY A 316 0.44 21.96 4.45
N ILE A 317 -0.85 21.85 4.11
CA ILE A 317 -1.39 22.14 2.77
C ILE A 317 -1.11 23.60 2.38
N ASP A 318 -1.25 24.53 3.33
CA ASP A 318 -1.08 25.97 3.10
C ASP A 318 0.37 26.38 2.76
N LEU A 319 1.35 25.53 3.07
CA LEU A 319 2.75 25.72 2.69
C LEU A 319 2.97 25.47 1.19
N ILE A 320 2.12 24.65 0.55
CA ILE A 320 2.24 24.25 -0.84
C ILE A 320 1.69 25.36 -1.73
N LYS A 321 2.53 25.85 -2.66
CA LYS A 321 2.19 26.96 -3.57
C LYS A 321 1.87 26.51 -4.99
N ASP A 322 2.39 25.37 -5.41
CA ASP A 322 2.14 24.82 -6.73
C ASP A 322 0.78 24.11 -6.77
N PRO A 323 -0.23 24.63 -7.51
CA PRO A 323 -1.54 24.00 -7.61
C PRO A 323 -1.50 22.66 -8.35
N HIS A 324 -0.47 22.42 -9.18
CA HIS A 324 -0.30 21.19 -9.98
C HIS A 324 0.54 20.12 -9.26
N SER A 325 0.73 20.28 -7.96
CA SER A 325 1.34 19.28 -7.09
C SER A 325 0.27 18.39 -6.45
N ILE A 326 0.66 17.18 -6.04
CA ILE A 326 -0.24 16.24 -5.36
C ILE A 326 -0.01 16.33 -3.86
N VAL A 327 -1.08 16.60 -3.12
CA VAL A 327 -1.12 16.50 -1.66
C VAL A 327 -1.43 15.07 -1.28
N PHE A 328 -0.64 14.49 -0.37
CA PHE A 328 -0.93 13.20 0.25
C PHE A 328 -1.15 13.39 1.76
N LEU A 329 -2.43 13.37 2.17
CA LEU A 329 -2.85 13.39 3.57
C LEU A 329 -2.49 12.07 4.21
N CYS A 330 -1.73 12.11 5.30
CA CYS A 330 -1.08 10.92 5.80
C CYS A 330 -1.11 10.81 7.32
N ASP A 331 -1.25 9.57 7.80
CA ASP A 331 -1.09 9.21 9.20
C ASP A 331 0.37 8.90 9.54
N LEU A 332 0.68 8.89 10.83
CA LEU A 332 2.05 8.72 11.35
C LEU A 332 2.48 7.24 11.44
N HIS A 333 1.55 6.33 11.69
CA HIS A 333 1.82 4.94 12.10
C HIS A 333 1.95 3.96 10.93
N LEU A 334 2.68 4.35 9.89
CA LEU A 334 2.72 3.61 8.63
C LEU A 334 4.09 3.00 8.33
N GLN A 335 4.09 1.92 7.54
CA GLN A 335 5.24 1.46 6.75
C GLN A 335 4.91 1.67 5.29
N PHE A 336 5.83 2.25 4.51
CA PHE A 336 5.56 2.63 3.14
C PHE A 336 6.16 1.65 2.13
N PRO A 337 5.44 1.30 1.05
CA PRO A 337 6.06 0.64 -0.08
C PRO A 337 6.98 1.63 -0.81
N THR A 338 8.05 1.11 -1.42
CA THR A 338 9.04 1.91 -2.15
C THR A 338 8.44 2.60 -3.38
N SER A 339 7.38 2.00 -3.94
CA SER A 339 6.63 2.52 -5.07
C SER A 339 5.60 3.59 -4.70
N ILE A 340 5.48 4.01 -3.42
CA ILE A 340 4.36 4.83 -2.97
C ILE A 340 4.20 6.13 -3.76
N ILE A 341 5.30 6.83 -4.06
CA ILE A 341 5.28 8.10 -4.80
C ILE A 341 4.75 7.89 -6.23
N ASP A 342 5.22 6.84 -6.89
CA ASP A 342 4.81 6.46 -8.23
C ASP A 342 3.35 5.99 -8.26
N SER A 343 2.91 5.25 -7.24
CA SER A 343 1.50 4.89 -7.04
C SER A 343 0.61 6.11 -6.85
N ILE A 344 1.01 7.08 -6.01
CA ILE A 344 0.25 8.31 -5.80
C ILE A 344 0.07 9.07 -7.13
N ARG A 345 1.15 9.24 -7.91
CA ARG A 345 1.06 9.92 -9.21
C ARG A 345 0.15 9.20 -10.21
N LYS A 346 0.24 7.88 -10.32
CA LYS A 346 -0.60 7.08 -11.23
C LYS A 346 -2.08 7.16 -10.88
N HIS A 347 -2.40 7.13 -9.59
CA HIS A 347 -3.77 7.06 -9.11
C HIS A 347 -4.36 8.43 -8.75
N SER A 348 -3.66 9.52 -9.08
CA SER A 348 -4.18 10.89 -9.00
C SER A 348 -4.11 11.56 -10.37
N VAL A 349 -5.25 12.03 -10.88
CA VAL A 349 -5.36 12.74 -12.15
C VAL A 349 -6.08 14.05 -11.90
N GLU A 350 -5.40 15.17 -12.12
CA GLU A 350 -5.89 16.51 -11.82
C GLU A 350 -7.25 16.76 -12.51
N GLY A 351 -8.24 17.22 -11.75
CA GLY A 351 -9.61 17.47 -12.21
C GLY A 351 -10.47 16.22 -12.40
N HIS A 352 -9.94 15.02 -12.15
CA HIS A 352 -10.62 13.77 -12.49
C HIS A 352 -10.63 12.71 -11.39
N MET A 353 -9.52 12.52 -10.69
CA MET A 353 -9.33 11.35 -9.82
C MET A 353 -8.43 11.66 -8.64
N ALA A 354 -8.92 11.36 -7.45
CA ALA A 354 -8.17 11.29 -6.20
C ALA A 354 -7.83 9.82 -5.86
N PHE A 355 -6.78 9.61 -5.07
CA PHE A 355 -6.29 8.30 -4.65
C PHE A 355 -6.52 8.07 -3.17
N ALA A 356 -7.27 7.03 -2.79
CA ALA A 356 -7.42 6.60 -1.39
C ALA A 356 -6.88 5.16 -1.23
N PRO A 357 -5.59 4.98 -0.92
CA PRO A 357 -5.01 3.64 -0.80
C PRO A 357 -5.63 2.86 0.37
N ILE A 358 -5.86 1.57 0.14
CA ILE A 358 -6.28 0.62 1.18
C ILE A 358 -5.03 -0.02 1.76
N VAL A 359 -4.84 0.19 3.06
CA VAL A 359 -3.71 -0.33 3.84
C VAL A 359 -4.11 -1.58 4.60
N LEU A 360 -3.14 -2.47 4.84
CA LEU A 360 -3.34 -3.57 5.78
C LEU A 360 -3.05 -3.06 7.19
N ARG A 361 -4.09 -3.01 8.03
CA ARG A 361 -3.96 -2.74 9.46
C ARG A 361 -3.48 -3.99 10.17
N LEU A 362 -2.33 -3.89 10.78
CA LEU A 362 -1.74 -4.97 11.57
C LEU A 362 -2.46 -5.11 12.91
N ASP A 363 -2.65 -6.35 13.36
CA ASP A 363 -3.12 -6.65 14.71
C ASP A 363 -2.09 -6.25 15.76
N CYS A 364 -2.54 -6.15 17.01
CA CYS A 364 -1.64 -5.93 18.14
C CYS A 364 -0.57 -7.04 18.21
N GLY A 365 0.70 -6.63 18.24
CA GLY A 365 1.85 -7.55 18.29
C GLY A 365 2.25 -8.14 16.93
N SER A 366 1.51 -7.86 15.86
CA SER A 366 1.89 -8.28 14.51
C SER A 366 3.01 -7.40 13.93
N SER A 367 3.79 -7.98 13.04
CA SER A 367 4.87 -7.29 12.33
C SER A 367 4.65 -7.37 10.81
N PRO A 368 5.32 -6.53 10.01
CA PRO A 368 5.30 -6.63 8.55
C PRO A 368 5.79 -7.97 8.00
N LEU A 369 6.68 -8.66 8.73
CA LEU A 369 7.20 -9.99 8.35
C LEU A 369 6.15 -11.09 8.58
N GLU A 370 5.35 -10.96 9.64
CA GLU A 370 4.25 -11.85 9.97
C GLU A 370 2.94 -11.05 9.98
N ALA A 371 2.59 -10.54 8.79
CA ALA A 371 1.48 -9.61 8.63
C ALA A 371 0.12 -10.29 8.88
N ARG A 372 -0.32 -10.25 10.14
CA ARG A 372 -1.69 -10.60 10.56
C ARG A 372 -2.48 -9.34 10.86
N GLY A 373 -3.69 -9.28 10.33
CA GLY A 373 -4.54 -8.10 10.42
C GLY A 373 -5.67 -8.11 9.39
N PHE A 374 -6.17 -6.92 9.04
CA PHE A 374 -7.26 -6.75 8.09
C PHE A 374 -7.03 -5.54 7.19
N TRP A 375 -7.63 -5.54 6.00
CA TRP A 375 -7.61 -4.42 5.08
C TRP A 375 -8.59 -3.35 5.54
N GLU A 376 -8.11 -2.11 5.70
CA GLU A 376 -8.90 -0.97 6.16
C GLU A 376 -9.74 -0.39 5.01
N VAL A 377 -10.76 -1.14 4.58
CA VAL A 377 -11.60 -0.78 3.43
C VAL A 377 -12.52 0.41 3.70
N GLN A 378 -12.76 0.77 4.97
CA GLN A 378 -13.60 1.90 5.37
C GLN A 378 -12.80 3.15 5.77
N GLY A 379 -11.47 3.07 5.78
CA GLY A 379 -10.62 4.23 6.07
C GLY A 379 -10.40 5.10 4.84
N PHE A 380 -10.54 6.41 5.03
CA PHE A 380 -10.25 7.44 4.01
C PHE A 380 -9.22 8.47 4.52
N GLY A 381 -8.64 8.24 5.70
CA GLY A 381 -7.63 9.11 6.30
C GLY A 381 -6.37 9.29 5.44
N LEU A 382 -6.05 8.33 4.57
CA LEU A 382 -5.00 8.46 3.57
C LEU A 382 -5.61 8.87 2.23
N LEU A 383 -5.17 10.01 1.70
CA LEU A 383 -5.73 10.58 0.48
C LEU A 383 -4.68 11.36 -0.32
N GLY A 384 -4.45 10.93 -1.56
CA GLY A 384 -3.74 11.65 -2.61
C GLY A 384 -4.72 12.45 -3.47
N ILE A 385 -4.50 13.75 -3.64
CA ILE A 385 -5.34 14.63 -4.45
C ILE A 385 -4.51 15.82 -4.95
N TYR A 386 -4.77 16.31 -6.17
CA TYR A 386 -4.10 17.52 -6.63
C TYR A 386 -4.46 18.71 -5.74
N LYS A 387 -3.50 19.61 -5.53
CA LYS A 387 -3.70 20.80 -4.69
C LYS A 387 -4.83 21.68 -5.22
N SER A 388 -4.89 21.88 -6.54
CA SER A 388 -5.98 22.58 -7.24
C SER A 388 -7.36 21.97 -6.94
N ASP A 389 -7.48 20.65 -7.02
CA ASP A 389 -8.71 19.91 -6.72
C ASP A 389 -9.10 20.01 -5.24
N LEU A 390 -8.12 19.88 -4.33
CA LEU A 390 -8.35 20.00 -2.89
C LEU A 390 -8.84 21.40 -2.51
N ASP A 391 -8.28 22.43 -3.14
CA ASP A 391 -8.73 23.82 -2.94
C ASP A 391 -10.14 24.04 -3.50
N ALA A 392 -10.45 23.46 -4.67
CA ALA A 392 -11.77 23.55 -5.28
C ALA A 392 -12.87 22.91 -4.41
N VAL A 393 -12.55 21.85 -3.68
CA VAL A 393 -13.49 21.24 -2.71
C VAL A 393 -13.54 21.98 -1.37
N GLY A 394 -12.64 22.95 -1.14
CA GLY A 394 -12.62 23.80 0.05
C GLY A 394 -11.63 23.38 1.16
N GLY A 395 -10.68 22.50 0.87
CA GLY A 395 -9.66 22.06 1.83
C GLY A 395 -10.19 21.19 2.97
N MET A 396 -9.46 21.14 4.08
CA MET A 396 -9.87 20.44 5.31
C MET A 396 -10.87 21.27 6.10
N ASN A 397 -11.90 20.63 6.64
CA ASN A 397 -12.83 21.27 7.56
C ASN A 397 -12.22 21.37 8.98
N THR A 398 -11.50 22.46 9.23
CA THR A 398 -10.81 22.72 10.51
C THR A 398 -11.73 23.31 11.58
N ARG A 399 -12.96 23.70 11.22
CA ARG A 399 -13.94 24.31 12.14
C ARG A 399 -14.72 23.28 12.92
N GLU A 400 -15.19 22.23 12.24
CA GLU A 400 -15.99 21.17 12.87
C GLU A 400 -15.11 20.06 13.44
N TYR A 401 -14.00 19.73 12.78
CA TYR A 401 -13.07 18.69 13.20
C TYR A 401 -11.85 19.30 13.87
N THR A 402 -11.98 19.47 15.19
CA THR A 402 -10.96 20.10 16.04
C THR A 402 -10.12 19.03 16.75
N ASP A 403 -10.27 18.86 18.06
CA ASP A 403 -9.45 17.97 18.90
C ASP A 403 -10.13 16.63 19.21
N ARG A 404 -11.12 16.25 18.39
CA ARG A 404 -11.81 14.97 18.46
C ARG A 404 -11.43 14.09 17.29
N TRP A 405 -11.46 12.78 17.53
CA TRP A 405 -11.11 11.79 16.53
C TRP A 405 -12.31 11.45 15.63
N GLY A 406 -12.08 11.49 14.32
CA GLY A 406 -12.86 10.79 13.31
C GLY A 406 -13.96 11.60 12.63
N GLY A 407 -14.26 11.19 11.40
CA GLY A 407 -15.33 11.73 10.56
C GLY A 407 -14.88 12.78 9.55
N GLU A 408 -13.69 13.37 9.72
CA GLU A 408 -13.15 14.38 8.82
C GLU A 408 -12.84 13.83 7.43
N ASP A 409 -12.44 12.55 7.38
CA ASP A 409 -12.10 11.84 6.17
C ASP A 409 -13.33 11.50 5.33
N TRP A 410 -14.40 11.06 5.98
CA TRP A 410 -15.71 10.83 5.36
C TRP A 410 -16.38 12.12 4.89
N GLU A 411 -16.25 13.22 5.63
CA GLU A 411 -16.77 14.53 5.23
C GLU A 411 -16.04 15.07 3.99
N LEU A 412 -14.71 14.99 3.98
CA LEU A 412 -13.92 15.39 2.83
C LEU A 412 -14.23 14.51 1.61
N LEU A 413 -14.38 13.21 1.81
CA LEU A 413 -14.77 12.27 0.75
C LEU A 413 -16.10 12.68 0.10
N ASP A 414 -17.11 13.00 0.90
CA ASP A 414 -18.42 13.42 0.40
C ASP A 414 -18.31 14.67 -0.48
N ARG A 415 -17.49 15.66 -0.08
CA ARG A 415 -17.22 16.85 -0.91
C ARG A 415 -16.48 16.52 -2.20
N ILE A 416 -15.49 15.63 -2.16
CA ILE A 416 -14.75 15.16 -3.35
C ILE A 416 -15.71 14.50 -4.35
N ILE A 417 -16.56 13.58 -3.88
CA ILE A 417 -17.54 12.91 -4.74
C ILE A 417 -18.56 13.92 -5.31
N LYS A 418 -19.05 14.87 -4.49
CA LYS A 418 -19.94 15.95 -4.95
C LYS A 418 -19.29 16.85 -6.01
N SER A 419 -17.97 17.02 -5.95
CA SER A 419 -17.20 17.77 -6.96
C SER A 419 -16.97 17.00 -8.26
N LYS A 420 -17.48 15.76 -8.36
CA LYS A 420 -17.36 14.86 -9.52
C LYS A 420 -15.94 14.32 -9.75
N LEU A 421 -15.13 14.26 -8.71
CA LEU A 421 -13.87 13.53 -8.72
C LEU A 421 -14.12 12.05 -8.42
N GLU A 422 -13.46 11.18 -9.17
CA GLU A 422 -13.39 9.76 -8.87
C GLU A 422 -12.47 9.54 -7.67
N VAL A 423 -12.71 8.48 -6.90
CA VAL A 423 -11.83 8.09 -5.79
C VAL A 423 -11.34 6.68 -6.06
N ASP A 424 -10.09 6.56 -6.49
CA ASP A 424 -9.48 5.28 -6.79
C ASP A 424 -9.00 4.61 -5.51
N ARG A 425 -9.50 3.39 -5.25
CA ARG A 425 -9.18 2.62 -4.05
C ARG A 425 -8.48 1.34 -4.42
N ILE A 426 -7.22 1.21 -4.00
CA ILE A 426 -6.36 0.06 -4.33
C ILE A 426 -5.71 -0.49 -3.08
N TYR A 427 -5.73 -1.82 -2.97
CA TYR A 427 -5.00 -2.56 -1.93
C TYR A 427 -3.50 -2.50 -2.24
N LEU A 428 -2.77 -1.69 -1.49
CA LEU A 428 -1.33 -1.57 -1.67
C LEU A 428 -0.59 -2.63 -0.86
N ARG A 429 0.18 -3.46 -1.56
CA ARG A 429 1.08 -4.44 -0.92
C ARG A 429 2.18 -3.72 -0.17
N ASN A 430 2.62 -4.32 0.94
CA ASN A 430 3.66 -3.78 1.81
C ASN A 430 3.36 -2.39 2.39
N PHE A 431 2.11 -1.93 2.28
CA PHE A 431 1.62 -0.72 2.94
C PHE A 431 0.87 -1.11 4.20
N PHE A 432 1.54 -0.96 5.34
CA PHE A 432 1.00 -1.39 6.62
C PHE A 432 0.71 -0.20 7.52
N HIS A 433 -0.41 -0.27 8.21
CA HIS A 433 -0.69 0.59 9.34
C HIS A 433 -0.48 -0.21 10.61
N PHE A 434 0.45 0.23 11.44
CA PHE A 434 0.75 -0.46 12.70
C PHE A 434 -0.40 -0.32 13.67
N PHE A 435 -0.63 -1.36 14.47
CA PHE A 435 -1.50 -1.23 15.63
C PHE A 435 -0.97 -0.16 16.56
N HIS A 436 -1.82 0.78 16.94
CA HIS A 436 -1.57 1.71 18.03
C HIS A 436 -2.87 1.96 18.80
N SER A 437 -2.74 2.23 20.10
CA SER A 437 -3.88 2.65 20.91
C SER A 437 -4.21 4.12 20.63
N LYS A 438 -5.45 4.54 20.91
CA LYS A 438 -5.86 5.95 20.85
C LYS A 438 -5.41 6.77 22.07
N ARG A 439 -4.93 6.10 23.14
CA ARG A 439 -4.55 6.74 24.40
C ARG A 439 -3.43 7.77 24.18
N GLY A 440 -3.61 8.96 24.73
CA GLY A 440 -2.63 10.04 24.69
C GLY A 440 -2.55 10.84 23.38
N MET A 441 -3.35 10.50 22.36
CA MET A 441 -3.39 11.26 21.10
C MET A 441 -4.47 12.35 21.08
N TRP A 442 -5.56 12.12 21.81
CA TRP A 442 -6.70 13.03 21.91
C TRP A 442 -7.07 13.16 23.37
N ASN A 443 -7.44 14.37 23.80
CA ASN A 443 -7.90 14.58 25.16
C ASN A 443 -9.30 13.96 25.28
N GLU A 444 -9.41 12.78 25.90
CA GLU A 444 -10.69 12.29 26.38
C GLU A 444 -11.10 13.20 27.55
N GLN A 445 -11.99 14.17 27.30
CA GLN A 445 -12.77 14.72 28.40
C GLN A 445 -13.70 13.61 28.88
N LEU A 446 -13.42 13.09 30.08
CA LEU A 446 -14.29 12.21 30.85
C LEU A 446 -15.68 12.81 31.03
#